data_AF-A0A945EVL3-F1
#
_entry.id   AF-A0A945EVL3-F1
#
_cell.length_a   1.000
_cell.length_b   1.000
_cell.length_c   1.000
_cell.angle_alpha   90.00
_cell.angle_beta   90.00
_cell.angle_gamma   90.00
#
_symmetry.space_group_name_H-M   'P 1'
#
loop_
_entity.id
_entity.type
_entity.pdbx_description
1 polymer ?
#
loop_
_entity_poly.entity_id
_entity_poly.type
_entity_poly.pdbx_seq_one_letter_code
_entity_poly.pdbx_strand_id
1 'polypeptide(L)'
;MNKMNKIIMLFLAVGVSSLSAIKKSDHVVTFFVENYPEVHPTQAIQPSMFAPGKIYKNMAQSMIKDLGTIGVFATYGGFLAHTNQNGQIIFPRKTQKPNFDLFITNEIQPYLMAGTTNVRYWTIDNDAQAARFKVQRQEDPKTGLYYWQVTKGVVPKTKIIPLHSIVVFAKPKNIYIPQGITLTNDNSQFILPTIYAKPQLDDVKNALFVMNLKIFFQPLHPKFKQDKLAISQMMQP
;
A
#
# COMPACT_ATOMS: atom_id res chain seq x y z
N MET A 1 -29.94 -69.45 -18.61
CA MET A 1 -29.30 -69.57 -17.29
C MET A 1 -27.99 -68.78 -17.30
N ASN A 2 -27.84 -67.82 -16.38
CA ASN A 2 -26.64 -67.02 -16.06
C ASN A 2 -25.98 -66.12 -17.12
N LYS A 3 -26.31 -64.82 -17.05
CA LYS A 3 -25.33 -63.71 -17.07
C LYS A 3 -25.90 -62.47 -16.35
N MET A 4 -26.46 -62.72 -15.17
CA MET A 4 -26.64 -61.74 -14.11
C MET A 4 -25.24 -61.52 -13.51
N ASN A 5 -24.68 -60.31 -13.62
CA ASN A 5 -23.46 -59.77 -12.95
C ASN A 5 -22.58 -58.87 -13.83
N LYS A 6 -23.15 -57.93 -14.60
CA LYS A 6 -22.41 -56.74 -15.08
C LYS A 6 -23.27 -55.46 -15.08
N ILE A 7 -24.19 -55.36 -14.12
CA ILE A 7 -24.79 -54.08 -13.71
C ILE A 7 -24.15 -53.77 -12.35
N ILE A 8 -23.87 -52.48 -12.11
CA ILE A 8 -23.42 -51.90 -10.83
C ILE A 8 -21.89 -51.84 -10.64
N MET A 9 -21.19 -51.11 -11.51
CA MET A 9 -20.03 -50.27 -11.13
C MET A 9 -19.71 -49.27 -12.25
N LEU A 10 -20.74 -48.54 -12.68
CA LEU A 10 -20.57 -47.32 -13.46
C LEU A 10 -21.35 -46.20 -12.75
N PHE A 11 -21.14 -46.10 -11.43
CA PHE A 11 -21.65 -45.01 -10.62
C PHE A 11 -20.63 -43.86 -10.64
N LEU A 12 -21.04 -42.77 -11.29
CA LEU A 12 -20.64 -41.40 -11.03
C LEU A 12 -19.15 -41.16 -10.72
N ALA A 13 -18.34 -41.11 -11.78
CA ALA A 13 -17.16 -40.25 -11.80
C ALA A 13 -17.39 -39.07 -12.76
N VAL A 14 -18.56 -38.42 -12.67
CA VAL A 14 -18.67 -37.03 -13.11
C VAL A 14 -18.00 -36.22 -12.01
N GLY A 15 -16.67 -36.16 -12.08
CA GLY A 15 -15.91 -35.18 -11.34
C GLY A 15 -16.45 -33.83 -11.75
N VAL A 16 -17.29 -33.25 -10.89
CA VAL A 16 -17.54 -31.82 -10.89
C VAL A 16 -16.20 -31.20 -10.50
N SER A 17 -15.32 -31.06 -11.48
CA SER A 17 -14.27 -30.06 -11.48
C SER A 17 -14.99 -28.73 -11.47
N SER A 18 -15.46 -28.35 -10.28
CA SER A 18 -15.68 -26.95 -9.96
C SER A 18 -14.30 -26.32 -10.14
N LEU A 19 -14.08 -25.77 -11.33
CA LEU A 19 -13.24 -24.59 -11.46
C LEU A 19 -13.85 -23.62 -10.45
N SER A 20 -13.35 -23.68 -9.23
CA SER A 20 -13.42 -22.58 -8.30
C SER A 20 -12.68 -21.48 -9.03
N ALA A 21 -13.41 -20.71 -9.84
CA ALA A 21 -12.93 -19.46 -10.38
C ALA A 21 -12.35 -18.75 -9.16
N ILE A 22 -11.04 -18.58 -9.13
CA ILE A 22 -10.33 -17.97 -8.02
C ILE A 22 -10.97 -16.60 -7.87
N LYS A 23 -11.92 -16.49 -6.94
CA LYS A 23 -12.66 -15.28 -6.70
C LYS A 23 -11.61 -14.33 -6.16
N LYS A 24 -11.17 -13.38 -6.99
CA LYS A 24 -10.28 -12.31 -6.52
C LYS A 24 -10.97 -11.70 -5.32
N SER A 25 -10.29 -11.68 -4.18
CA SER A 25 -10.77 -11.03 -2.97
C SER A 25 -11.04 -9.56 -3.30
N ASP A 26 -12.29 -9.11 -3.13
CA ASP A 26 -12.71 -7.71 -3.28
C ASP A 26 -12.24 -6.83 -2.10
N HIS A 27 -11.50 -7.41 -1.16
CA HIS A 27 -10.90 -6.68 -0.04
C HIS A 27 -9.63 -5.94 -0.45
N VAL A 28 -9.43 -4.77 0.13
CA VAL A 28 -8.30 -3.89 -0.08
C VAL A 28 -7.57 -3.59 1.22
N VAL A 29 -6.32 -3.16 1.06
CA VAL A 29 -5.50 -2.54 2.09
C VAL A 29 -5.25 -1.11 1.66
N THR A 30 -5.58 -0.17 2.54
CA THR A 30 -5.50 1.27 2.29
C THR A 30 -4.70 1.93 3.38
N PHE A 31 -3.92 2.95 3.03
CA PHE A 31 -3.31 3.87 3.99
C PHE A 31 -3.16 5.24 3.37
N PHE A 32 -2.91 6.23 4.23
CA PHE A 32 -2.78 7.62 3.86
C PHE A 32 -1.35 8.09 4.09
N VAL A 33 -0.89 8.96 3.21
CA VAL A 33 0.35 9.70 3.33
C VAL A 33 0.01 11.18 3.46
N GLU A 34 0.30 11.75 4.62
CA GLU A 34 0.05 13.15 4.92
C GLU A 34 1.38 13.91 5.03
N ASN A 35 1.33 15.24 4.92
CA ASN A 35 2.49 16.06 5.22
C ASN A 35 2.80 15.95 6.72
N TYR A 36 4.06 15.74 7.06
CA TYR A 36 4.50 15.75 8.45
C TYR A 36 4.10 17.09 9.08
N PRO A 37 3.39 17.09 10.23
CA PRO A 37 2.95 18.33 10.85
C PRO A 37 4.18 19.11 11.27
N GLU A 38 4.53 20.13 10.48
CA GLU A 38 5.52 21.11 10.90
C GLU A 38 4.88 21.96 11.99
N VAL A 39 5.34 21.77 13.22
CA VAL A 39 5.08 22.74 14.29
C VAL A 39 5.86 24.00 13.92
N HIS A 40 5.25 24.87 13.12
CA HIS A 40 5.76 26.21 12.96
C HIS A 40 5.55 26.93 14.28
N PRO A 41 6.60 27.33 15.03
CA PRO A 41 6.41 28.40 15.98
C PRO A 41 5.80 29.55 15.17
N THR A 42 4.65 30.06 15.61
CA THR A 42 3.94 31.16 14.97
C THR A 42 4.96 32.26 14.64
N GLN A 43 5.43 32.30 13.40
CA GLN A 43 6.35 33.35 12.99
C GLN A 43 5.51 34.61 12.97
N ALA A 44 5.80 35.54 13.89
CA ALA A 44 5.16 36.84 13.91
C ALA A 44 5.22 37.43 12.49
N ILE A 45 4.06 37.82 11.95
CA ILE A 45 3.95 38.38 10.60
C ILE A 45 4.83 39.63 10.56
N GLN A 46 6.00 39.54 9.92
CA GLN A 46 6.90 40.67 9.78
C GLN A 46 6.54 41.47 8.52
N PRO A 47 6.61 42.81 8.55
CA PRO A 47 6.33 43.66 7.39
C PRO A 47 7.16 43.32 6.14
N SER A 48 8.33 42.70 6.35
CA SER A 48 9.23 42.25 5.29
C SER A 48 8.70 41.06 4.46
N MET A 49 7.58 40.43 4.86
CA MET A 49 6.89 39.38 4.09
C MET A 49 6.07 39.94 2.91
N PHE A 50 5.78 41.24 2.89
CA PHE A 50 5.01 41.91 1.83
C PHE A 50 5.87 42.51 0.72
N ALA A 51 7.18 42.26 0.71
CA ALA A 51 8.04 42.69 -0.39
C ALA A 51 7.69 41.89 -1.68
N PRO A 52 7.49 42.54 -2.84
CA PRO A 52 7.00 41.89 -4.06
C PRO A 52 7.74 40.61 -4.46
N GLY A 53 9.07 40.56 -4.32
CA GLY A 53 9.89 39.37 -4.62
C GLY A 53 9.83 38.25 -3.56
N LYS A 54 9.48 38.57 -2.31
CA LYS A 54 9.34 37.57 -1.23
C LYS A 54 7.98 36.90 -1.23
N ILE A 55 6.94 37.57 -1.72
CA ILE A 55 5.59 37.00 -1.89
C ILE A 55 5.62 35.81 -2.85
N TYR A 56 6.24 35.96 -4.03
CA TYR A 56 6.37 34.87 -4.99
C TYR A 56 7.20 33.70 -4.45
N LYS A 57 8.28 33.99 -3.72
CA LYS A 57 9.11 32.96 -3.07
C LYS A 57 8.34 32.18 -2.01
N ASN A 58 7.57 32.88 -1.17
CA ASN A 58 6.76 32.26 -0.12
C ASN A 58 5.58 31.47 -0.72
N MET A 59 4.97 31.97 -1.79
CA MET A 59 3.90 31.27 -2.52
C MET A 59 4.42 30.01 -3.22
N ALA A 60 5.58 30.10 -3.89
CA ALA A 60 6.25 28.93 -4.47
C ALA A 60 6.65 27.90 -3.40
N GLN A 61 7.17 28.35 -2.24
CA GLN A 61 7.47 27.47 -1.13
C GLN A 61 6.22 26.81 -0.52
N SER A 62 5.12 27.54 -0.41
CA SER A 62 3.83 26.99 0.03
C SER A 62 3.29 25.95 -0.95
N MET A 63 3.35 26.23 -2.26
CA MET A 63 2.95 25.27 -3.29
C MET A 63 3.83 24.01 -3.29
N ILE A 64 5.15 24.16 -3.11
CA ILE A 64 6.08 23.01 -2.98
C ILE A 64 5.76 22.18 -1.74
N LYS A 65 5.36 22.84 -0.64
CA LYS A 65 4.99 22.17 0.60
C LYS A 65 3.68 21.38 0.49
N ASP A 66 2.71 21.88 -0.28
CA ASP A 66 1.46 21.18 -0.55
C ASP A 66 1.64 19.99 -1.51
N LEU A 67 2.73 19.94 -2.28
CA LEU A 67 3.06 18.81 -3.17
C LEU A 67 3.64 17.59 -2.43
N GLY A 68 4.07 17.72 -1.17
CA GLY A 68 4.78 16.65 -0.43
C GLY A 68 3.99 15.35 -0.18
N THR A 69 2.68 15.34 -0.42
CA THR A 69 1.81 14.16 -0.31
C THR A 69 1.55 13.47 -1.66
N ILE A 70 1.85 14.13 -2.79
CA ILE A 70 1.56 13.62 -4.14
C ILE A 70 2.85 13.03 -4.72
N GLY A 71 2.79 11.77 -5.19
CA GLY A 71 3.94 11.12 -5.82
C GLY A 71 4.73 10.17 -4.90
N VAL A 72 4.20 9.85 -3.72
CA VAL A 72 4.77 8.77 -2.90
C VAL A 72 4.35 7.44 -3.50
N PHE A 73 5.31 6.67 -4.01
CA PHE A 73 5.07 5.35 -4.57
C PHE A 73 5.16 4.28 -3.48
N ALA A 74 4.38 3.21 -3.63
CA ALA A 74 4.51 2.01 -2.83
C ALA A 74 4.21 0.73 -3.62
N THR A 75 4.70 -0.40 -3.14
CA THR A 75 4.34 -1.72 -3.64
C THR A 75 3.84 -2.65 -2.54
N TYR A 76 2.94 -3.56 -2.91
CA TYR A 76 2.48 -4.65 -2.06
C TYR A 76 2.02 -5.83 -2.92
N GLY A 77 2.53 -7.03 -2.65
CA GLY A 77 2.02 -8.28 -3.23
C GLY A 77 2.04 -8.33 -4.77
N GLY A 78 3.04 -7.69 -5.40
CA GLY A 78 3.16 -7.60 -6.85
C GLY A 78 2.36 -6.48 -7.51
N PHE A 79 1.77 -5.57 -6.73
CA PHE A 79 1.11 -4.36 -7.22
C PHE A 79 1.96 -3.14 -6.92
N LEU A 80 1.87 -2.13 -7.79
CA LEU A 80 2.51 -0.83 -7.63
C LEU A 80 1.42 0.25 -7.63
N ALA A 81 1.48 1.15 -6.65
CA ALA A 81 0.56 2.27 -6.49
C ALA A 81 1.34 3.54 -6.14
N HIS A 82 0.65 4.67 -6.21
CA HIS A 82 1.12 5.96 -5.71
C HIS A 82 -0.02 6.69 -5.01
N THR A 83 0.30 7.73 -4.24
CA THR A 83 -0.69 8.58 -3.60
C THR A 83 -1.57 9.28 -4.64
N ASN A 84 -2.88 9.23 -4.42
CA ASN A 84 -3.83 10.07 -5.17
C ASN A 84 -3.87 11.51 -4.59
N GLN A 85 -4.79 12.33 -5.08
CA GLN A 85 -4.99 13.73 -4.64
C GLN A 85 -5.28 13.87 -3.13
N ASN A 86 -5.76 12.81 -2.47
CA ASN A 86 -6.05 12.78 -1.03
C ASN A 86 -4.92 12.10 -0.22
N GLY A 87 -3.74 11.89 -0.82
CA GLY A 87 -2.64 11.16 -0.17
C GLY A 87 -2.90 9.66 0.02
N GLN A 88 -3.94 9.11 -0.62
CA GLN A 88 -4.36 7.73 -0.38
C GLN A 88 -3.63 6.75 -1.30
N ILE A 89 -3.19 5.62 -0.73
CA ILE A 89 -2.67 4.45 -1.47
C ILE A 89 -3.59 3.26 -1.19
N ILE A 90 -3.96 2.53 -2.25
CA ILE A 90 -4.85 1.37 -2.17
C ILE A 90 -4.25 0.16 -2.89
N PHE A 91 -4.27 -1.00 -2.24
CA PHE A 91 -3.87 -2.28 -2.82
C PHE A 91 -4.94 -3.35 -2.68
N PRO A 92 -5.07 -4.29 -3.63
CA PRO A 92 -5.82 -5.52 -3.42
C PRO A 92 -5.19 -6.32 -2.28
N ARG A 93 -5.98 -6.73 -1.30
CA ARG A 93 -5.50 -7.51 -0.14
C ARG A 93 -5.04 -8.90 -0.60
N LYS A 94 -3.80 -9.25 -0.25
CA LYS A 94 -3.17 -10.55 -0.56
C LYS A 94 -2.95 -11.43 0.66
N THR A 95 -3.13 -10.88 1.85
CA THR A 95 -2.96 -11.59 3.12
C THR A 95 -4.30 -11.77 3.83
N GLN A 96 -4.56 -12.96 4.37
CA GLN A 96 -5.72 -13.18 5.23
C GLN A 96 -5.48 -12.62 6.64
N LYS A 97 -4.25 -12.68 7.14
CA LYS A 97 -3.92 -12.17 8.47
C LYS A 97 -3.75 -10.64 8.44
N PRO A 98 -4.29 -9.89 9.41
CA PRO A 98 -4.14 -8.44 9.52
C PRO A 98 -2.76 -8.07 10.10
N ASN A 99 -1.70 -8.58 9.48
CA ASN A 99 -0.31 -8.37 9.88
C ASN A 99 0.48 -7.95 8.64
N PHE A 100 1.13 -6.80 8.72
CA PHE A 100 1.89 -6.21 7.63
C PHE A 100 3.29 -5.86 8.08
N ASP A 101 4.26 -6.22 7.24
CA ASP A 101 5.60 -5.63 7.30
C ASP A 101 5.62 -4.43 6.36
N LEU A 102 5.99 -3.27 6.90
CA LEU A 102 6.13 -2.01 6.18
C LEU A 102 7.61 -1.65 6.11
N PHE A 103 8.15 -1.58 4.89
CA PHE A 103 9.51 -1.16 4.62
C PHE A 103 9.53 0.23 4.01
N ILE A 104 10.43 1.08 4.49
CA ILE A 104 10.75 2.38 3.89
C ILE A 104 12.16 2.26 3.34
N THR A 105 12.31 2.34 2.01
CA THR A 105 13.60 2.36 1.32
C THR A 105 13.41 3.01 -0.04
N ASN A 106 14.41 3.71 -0.54
CA ASN A 106 14.36 4.32 -1.87
C ASN A 106 14.81 3.34 -2.98
N GLU A 107 15.25 2.13 -2.62
CA GLU A 107 15.86 1.19 -3.55
C GLU A 107 15.59 -0.25 -3.13
N ILE A 108 15.15 -1.05 -4.11
CA ILE A 108 14.97 -2.50 -4.02
C ILE A 108 15.35 -3.16 -5.35
N GLN A 109 15.77 -4.43 -5.31
CA GLN A 109 16.07 -5.22 -6.49
C GLN A 109 15.22 -6.49 -6.50
N PRO A 110 14.66 -6.90 -7.66
CA PRO A 110 13.88 -8.12 -7.76
C PRO A 110 14.78 -9.35 -7.65
N TYR A 111 14.39 -10.33 -6.85
CA TYR A 111 14.93 -11.68 -6.94
C TYR A 111 13.94 -12.57 -7.70
N LEU A 112 14.34 -13.04 -8.88
CA LEU A 112 13.47 -13.78 -9.80
C LEU A 112 13.43 -15.28 -9.49
N MET A 113 12.32 -15.93 -9.83
CA MET A 113 12.26 -17.40 -9.86
C MET A 113 13.02 -17.92 -11.08
N ALA A 114 13.79 -19.00 -10.90
CA ALA A 114 14.61 -19.59 -11.96
C ALA A 114 13.79 -19.87 -13.23
N GLY A 115 14.28 -19.40 -14.37
CA GLY A 115 13.64 -19.59 -15.68
C GLY A 115 12.37 -18.75 -15.92
N THR A 116 12.09 -17.73 -15.09
CA THR A 116 10.90 -16.87 -15.24
C THR A 116 11.21 -15.39 -14.98
N THR A 117 10.27 -14.51 -15.33
CA THR A 117 10.27 -13.09 -14.94
C THR A 117 9.51 -12.82 -13.63
N ASN A 118 9.02 -13.86 -12.96
CA ASN A 118 8.24 -13.71 -11.73
C ASN A 118 9.15 -13.40 -10.53
N VAL A 119 8.81 -12.34 -9.80
CA VAL A 119 9.52 -11.94 -8.59
C VAL A 119 9.14 -12.87 -7.43
N ARG A 120 10.14 -13.50 -6.80
CA ARG A 120 9.96 -14.32 -5.59
C ARG A 120 9.95 -13.47 -4.33
N TYR A 121 10.90 -12.54 -4.24
CA TYR A 121 11.04 -11.57 -3.16
C TYR A 121 11.84 -10.37 -3.64
N TRP A 122 11.87 -9.32 -2.83
CA TRP A 122 12.70 -8.14 -3.07
C TRP A 122 13.93 -8.18 -2.18
N THR A 123 15.00 -7.53 -2.63
CA THR A 123 16.21 -7.34 -1.84
C THR A 123 16.52 -5.86 -1.72
N ILE A 124 17.15 -5.46 -0.63
CA ILE A 124 17.63 -4.10 -0.42
C ILE A 124 19.11 -4.09 -0.77
N ASP A 125 19.55 -3.09 -1.53
CA ASP A 125 20.97 -2.91 -1.84
C ASP A 125 21.81 -2.82 -0.54
N ASN A 126 23.05 -3.27 -0.58
CA ASN A 126 23.96 -3.24 0.56
C ASN A 126 24.23 -1.82 1.06
N ASP A 127 24.20 -0.83 0.18
CA ASP A 127 24.44 0.58 0.54
C ASP A 127 23.15 1.36 0.81
N ALA A 128 21.99 0.79 0.48
CA ALA A 128 20.70 1.44 0.67
C ALA A 128 20.26 1.46 2.14
N GLN A 129 19.76 2.62 2.57
CA GLN A 129 19.14 2.79 3.88
C GLN A 129 17.72 2.26 3.88
N ALA A 130 17.38 1.49 4.91
CA ALA A 130 16.03 0.97 5.09
C ALA A 130 15.55 1.08 6.53
N ALA A 131 14.25 1.23 6.70
CA ALA A 131 13.57 1.06 7.98
C ALA A 131 12.43 0.06 7.82
N ARG A 132 12.19 -0.75 8.85
CA ARG A 132 11.09 -1.73 8.90
C ARG A 132 10.18 -1.40 10.06
N PHE A 133 8.88 -1.55 9.84
CA PHE A 133 7.84 -1.44 10.85
C PHE A 133 6.90 -2.64 10.74
N LYS A 134 6.42 -3.11 11.88
CA LYS A 134 5.36 -4.13 11.94
C LYS A 134 4.06 -3.44 12.30
N VAL A 135 3.01 -3.73 11.53
CA VAL A 135 1.66 -3.22 11.73
C VAL A 135 0.75 -4.43 11.96
N GLN A 136 0.19 -4.56 13.16
CA GLN A 136 -0.61 -5.73 13.55
C GLN A 136 -1.94 -5.29 14.12
N ARG A 137 -3.05 -5.88 13.65
CA ARG A 137 -4.35 -5.65 14.29
C ARG A 137 -4.47 -6.53 15.52
N GLN A 138 -4.84 -5.92 16.63
CA GLN A 138 -5.10 -6.57 17.89
C GLN A 138 -6.49 -6.15 18.39
N GLU A 139 -7.04 -6.93 19.32
CA GLU A 139 -8.27 -6.63 20.02
C GLU A 139 -7.92 -6.47 21.50
N ASP A 140 -8.43 -5.42 22.13
CA ASP A 140 -8.27 -5.24 23.57
C ASP A 140 -9.32 -6.11 24.29
N PRO A 141 -8.91 -7.11 25.09
CA PRO A 141 -9.84 -8.01 25.77
C PRO A 141 -10.76 -7.31 26.78
N LYS A 142 -10.42 -6.10 27.24
CA LYS A 142 -11.25 -5.36 28.20
C LYS A 142 -12.37 -4.57 27.53
N THR A 143 -12.07 -3.95 26.40
CA THR A 143 -12.99 -3.03 25.72
C THR A 143 -13.64 -3.64 24.47
N GLY A 144 -13.10 -4.75 23.96
CA GLY A 144 -13.52 -5.36 22.68
C GLY A 144 -13.16 -4.50 21.46
N LEU A 145 -12.38 -3.43 21.64
CA LEU A 145 -12.02 -2.52 20.57
C LEU A 145 -10.82 -3.06 19.79
N TYR A 146 -10.89 -2.91 18.47
CA TYR A 146 -9.79 -3.25 17.59
C TYR A 146 -8.83 -2.06 17.43
N TYR A 147 -7.55 -2.36 17.36
CA TYR A 147 -6.51 -1.36 17.10
C TYR A 147 -5.36 -1.92 16.28
N TRP A 148 -4.70 -1.04 15.54
CA TRP A 148 -3.40 -1.31 14.94
C TRP A 148 -2.29 -0.98 15.93
N GLN A 149 -1.46 -1.96 16.22
CA GLN A 149 -0.20 -1.77 16.92
C GLN A 149 0.92 -1.61 15.89
N VAL A 150 1.57 -0.45 15.88
CA VAL A 150 2.74 -0.17 15.05
C VAL A 150 3.99 -0.20 15.91
N THR A 151 4.96 -1.02 15.51
CA THR A 151 6.26 -1.13 16.20
C THR A 151 7.40 -1.06 15.20
N LYS A 152 8.49 -0.38 15.57
CA LYS A 152 9.71 -0.40 14.77
C LYS A 152 10.34 -1.79 14.82
N GLY A 153 10.58 -2.36 13.64
CA GLY A 153 11.24 -3.65 13.47
C GLY A 153 12.71 -3.49 13.09
N VAL A 154 13.47 -4.58 13.26
CA VAL A 154 14.84 -4.68 12.75
C VAL A 154 14.79 -5.07 11.27
N VAL A 155 15.53 -4.35 10.44
CA VAL A 155 15.74 -4.73 9.04
C VAL A 155 16.55 -6.05 9.03
N PRO A 156 16.08 -7.12 8.37
CA PRO A 156 16.79 -8.39 8.36
C PRO A 156 18.22 -8.22 7.83
N LYS A 157 19.20 -8.89 8.45
CA LYS A 157 20.60 -8.89 7.98
C LYS A 157 20.74 -9.40 6.54
N THR A 158 19.86 -10.32 6.14
CA THR A 158 19.78 -10.84 4.77
C THR A 158 19.28 -9.82 3.75
N LYS A 159 18.76 -8.66 4.21
CA LYS A 159 18.18 -7.62 3.36
C LYS A 159 17.05 -8.09 2.43
N ILE A 160 16.43 -9.23 2.77
CA ILE A 160 15.28 -9.78 2.06
C ILE A 160 14.00 -9.09 2.54
N ILE A 161 13.22 -8.60 1.58
CA ILE A 161 11.85 -8.10 1.76
C ILE A 161 10.88 -9.13 1.15
N PRO A 162 10.03 -9.78 1.97
CA PRO A 162 8.98 -10.67 1.46
C PRO A 162 8.03 -9.96 0.49
N LEU A 163 7.54 -10.66 -0.53
CA LEU A 163 6.67 -10.10 -1.58
C LEU A 163 5.36 -9.48 -1.05
N HIS A 164 4.82 -10.03 0.05
CA HIS A 164 3.60 -9.53 0.70
C HIS A 164 3.87 -8.43 1.75
N SER A 165 5.05 -7.84 1.75
CA SER A 165 5.35 -6.63 2.53
C SER A 165 4.87 -5.40 1.75
N ILE A 166 4.52 -4.34 2.48
CA ILE A 166 4.34 -3.02 1.88
C ILE A 166 5.73 -2.37 1.83
N VAL A 167 6.13 -1.88 0.67
CA VAL A 167 7.36 -1.09 0.51
C VAL A 167 6.97 0.30 0.04
N VAL A 168 7.36 1.32 0.78
CA VAL A 168 7.20 2.73 0.38
C VAL A 168 8.54 3.21 -0.16
N PHE A 169 8.54 3.72 -1.39
CA PHE A 169 9.72 4.17 -2.09
C PHE A 169 10.15 5.56 -1.61
N ALA A 170 10.95 5.59 -0.55
CA ALA A 170 11.48 6.82 0.03
C ALA A 170 12.70 6.53 0.93
N LYS A 171 13.57 7.52 1.12
CA LYS A 171 14.63 7.42 2.14
C LYS A 171 13.98 7.37 3.54
N PRO A 172 14.43 6.50 4.45
CA PRO A 172 13.84 6.39 5.79
C PRO A 172 13.74 7.71 6.55
N LYS A 173 14.73 8.59 6.41
CA LYS A 173 14.75 9.91 7.07
C LYS A 173 13.60 10.84 6.63
N ASN A 174 13.03 10.61 5.45
CA ASN A 174 11.99 11.45 4.84
C ASN A 174 10.57 10.99 5.17
N ILE A 175 10.40 9.82 5.78
CA ILE A 175 9.09 9.31 6.20
C ILE A 175 9.08 9.19 7.72
N TYR A 176 8.00 9.66 8.34
CA TYR A 176 7.71 9.41 9.73
C TYR A 176 6.54 8.44 9.85
N ILE A 177 6.71 7.41 10.68
CA ILE A 177 5.68 6.42 10.97
C ILE A 177 5.35 6.53 12.47
N PRO A 178 4.11 6.90 12.83
CA PRO A 178 3.66 6.89 14.22
C PRO A 178 3.78 5.48 14.79
N GLN A 179 4.41 5.37 15.95
CA GLN A 179 4.49 4.12 16.71
C GLN A 179 3.43 4.13 17.81
N GLY A 180 2.99 2.94 18.22
CA GLY A 180 1.94 2.79 19.22
C GLY A 180 0.63 2.32 18.61
N ILE A 181 -0.47 2.78 19.19
CA ILE A 181 -1.82 2.26 18.97
C ILE A 181 -2.61 3.24 18.12
N THR A 182 -3.34 2.74 17.13
CA THR A 182 -4.33 3.51 16.37
C THR A 182 -5.63 2.71 16.31
N LEU A 183 -6.74 3.28 16.75
CA LEU A 183 -8.04 2.61 16.74
C LEU A 183 -8.45 2.22 15.32
N THR A 184 -9.08 1.06 15.17
CA THR A 184 -9.61 0.56 13.90
C THR A 184 -10.89 -0.23 14.13
N ASN A 185 -11.53 -0.67 13.04
CA ASN A 185 -12.66 -1.59 13.06
C ASN A 185 -12.24 -3.03 12.69
N ASP A 186 -13.19 -3.95 12.82
CA ASP A 186 -12.99 -5.37 12.50
C ASP A 186 -13.03 -5.69 10.99
N ASN A 187 -13.35 -4.69 10.16
CA ASN A 187 -13.69 -4.84 8.74
C ASN A 187 -12.61 -5.61 7.97
N SER A 188 -13.04 -6.32 6.93
CA SER A 188 -12.15 -6.96 5.96
C SER A 188 -11.44 -5.98 5.03
N GLN A 189 -11.96 -4.75 4.89
CA GLN A 189 -11.28 -3.61 4.27
C GLN A 189 -10.33 -2.97 5.29
N PHE A 190 -9.02 -3.18 5.12
CA PHE A 190 -8.05 -2.71 6.11
C PHE A 190 -7.62 -1.28 5.81
N ILE A 191 -7.82 -0.40 6.78
CA ILE A 191 -7.28 0.96 6.77
C ILE A 191 -6.13 0.98 7.76
N LEU A 192 -4.90 1.00 7.28
CA LEU A 192 -3.71 1.07 8.12
C LEU A 192 -3.50 2.50 8.63
N PRO A 193 -2.73 2.68 9.71
CA PRO A 193 -2.40 4.01 10.22
C PRO A 193 -1.74 4.91 9.17
N THR A 194 -2.07 6.20 9.23
CA THR A 194 -1.46 7.24 8.40
C THR A 194 0.05 7.31 8.64
N ILE A 195 0.80 7.47 7.54
CA ILE A 195 2.22 7.79 7.58
C ILE A 195 2.44 9.23 7.11
N TYR A 196 3.58 9.80 7.44
CA TYR A 196 3.85 11.22 7.19
C TYR A 196 5.09 11.42 6.32
N ALA A 197 4.93 12.11 5.20
CA ALA A 197 6.02 12.54 4.34
C ALA A 197 6.60 13.86 4.85
N LYS A 198 7.93 13.94 4.97
CA LYS A 198 8.64 15.18 5.27
C LYS A 198 8.93 15.94 3.97
N PRO A 199 9.11 17.28 4.00
CA PRO A 199 9.27 18.11 2.80
C PRO A 199 10.46 17.76 1.88
N GLN A 200 11.38 16.90 2.33
CA GLN A 200 12.62 16.55 1.62
C GLN A 200 12.46 15.30 0.74
N LEU A 201 11.23 14.97 0.35
CA LEU A 201 10.94 13.83 -0.51
C LEU A 201 11.42 14.12 -1.95
N ASP A 202 12.10 13.15 -2.57
CA ASP A 202 12.66 13.27 -3.92
C ASP A 202 11.78 12.49 -4.90
N ASP A 203 10.62 13.07 -5.22
CA ASP A 203 9.56 12.38 -5.96
C ASP A 203 9.96 12.04 -7.39
N VAL A 204 10.75 12.90 -8.04
CA VAL A 204 11.24 12.68 -9.40
C VAL A 204 12.18 11.47 -9.44
N LYS A 205 13.15 11.40 -8.53
CA LYS A 205 14.06 10.25 -8.47
C LYS A 205 13.32 8.96 -8.15
N ASN A 206 12.40 9.00 -7.20
CA ASN A 206 11.58 7.85 -6.85
C ASN A 206 10.70 7.39 -8.03
N ALA A 207 10.11 8.32 -8.77
CA ALA A 207 9.31 8.01 -9.97
C ALA A 207 10.15 7.35 -11.07
N LEU A 208 11.33 7.91 -11.38
CA LEU A 208 12.26 7.33 -12.37
C LEU A 208 12.67 5.90 -11.98
N PHE A 209 13.02 5.70 -10.71
CA PHE A 209 13.37 4.38 -10.19
C PHE A 209 12.19 3.39 -10.33
N VAL A 210 10.99 3.79 -9.93
CA VAL A 210 9.80 2.96 -9.99
C VAL A 210 9.41 2.63 -11.44
N MET A 211 9.59 3.55 -12.39
CA MET A 211 9.36 3.27 -13.81
C MET A 211 10.24 2.13 -14.32
N ASN A 212 11.50 2.06 -13.88
CA ASN A 212 12.41 0.98 -14.25
C ASN A 212 11.97 -0.39 -13.70
N LEU A 213 11.18 -0.40 -12.61
CA LEU A 213 10.65 -1.62 -12.00
C LEU A 213 9.25 -1.99 -12.50
N LYS A 214 8.58 -1.14 -13.29
CA LYS A 214 7.18 -1.31 -13.71
C LYS A 214 6.89 -2.69 -14.33
N ILE A 215 7.86 -3.25 -15.05
CA ILE A 215 7.74 -4.56 -15.73
C ILE A 215 7.46 -5.72 -14.77
N PHE A 216 7.78 -5.57 -13.48
CA PHE A 216 7.61 -6.60 -12.46
C PHE A 216 6.27 -6.53 -11.71
N PHE A 217 5.43 -5.54 -12.03
CA PHE A 217 4.19 -5.28 -11.31
C PHE A 217 2.95 -5.50 -12.18
N GLN A 218 1.88 -5.98 -11.55
CA GLN A 218 0.57 -6.04 -12.18
C GLN A 218 -0.08 -4.64 -12.18
N PRO A 219 -0.73 -4.24 -13.29
CA PRO A 219 -1.52 -3.02 -13.32
C PRO A 219 -2.69 -3.12 -12.33
N LEU A 220 -2.91 -2.03 -11.57
CA LEU A 220 -4.12 -1.86 -10.78
C LEU A 220 -5.26 -1.48 -11.71
N HIS A 221 -6.21 -2.39 -11.91
CA HIS A 221 -7.48 -2.11 -12.56
C HIS A 221 -8.56 -2.01 -11.47
N PRO A 222 -8.81 -0.82 -10.89
CA PRO A 222 -9.86 -0.69 -9.90
C PRO A 222 -11.21 -0.94 -10.57
N LYS A 223 -11.83 -2.08 -10.27
CA LYS A 223 -13.21 -2.35 -10.67
C LYS A 223 -14.12 -1.71 -9.63
N PHE A 224 -14.46 -0.44 -9.83
CA PHE A 224 -15.52 0.17 -9.03
C PHE A 224 -16.85 -0.43 -9.46
N LYS A 225 -17.59 -0.99 -8.50
CA LYS A 225 -18.98 -1.37 -8.74
C LYS A 225 -19.77 -0.08 -8.94
N GLN A 226 -20.04 0.28 -10.19
CA GLN A 226 -20.99 1.33 -10.47
C GLN A 226 -22.36 0.82 -10.00
N ASP A 227 -22.93 1.47 -8.99
CA ASP A 227 -24.32 1.21 -8.63
C ASP A 227 -25.19 1.62 -9.81
N LYS A 228 -25.83 0.64 -10.44
CA LYS A 228 -26.76 0.82 -11.57
C LYS A 228 -27.94 1.74 -11.24
N LEU A 229 -28.12 2.13 -9.98
CA LEU A 229 -29.23 2.96 -9.50
C LEU A 229 -29.10 4.43 -9.89
N ALA A 230 -27.90 4.95 -10.18
CA ALA A 230 -27.74 6.37 -10.54
C ALA A 230 -28.15 6.68 -12.00
N ILE A 231 -27.94 5.76 -12.94
CA ILE A 231 -28.18 6.02 -14.37
C ILE A 231 -29.68 5.93 -14.70
N SER A 232 -30.42 5.01 -14.09
CA SER A 232 -31.87 4.89 -14.32
C SER A 232 -32.68 6.02 -13.70
N GLN A 233 -32.17 6.69 -12.66
CA GLN A 233 -32.81 7.87 -12.06
C GLN A 233 -32.45 9.19 -12.76
N MET A 234 -31.31 9.25 -13.45
CA MET A 234 -30.90 10.40 -14.27
C MET A 234 -31.48 10.38 -15.70
N MET A 235 -32.12 9.27 -16.11
CA MET A 235 -32.72 9.10 -17.43
C MET A 235 -34.26 9.07 -17.43
N GLN A 236 -34.90 9.47 -16.32
CA GLN A 236 -36.34 9.74 -16.36
C GLN A 236 -36.57 11.20 -16.82
N PRO A 237 -37.37 11.41 -17.88
CA PRO A 237 -37.69 12.75 -18.40
C PRO A 237 -38.57 13.56 -17.44
#